data_AF-A0A3D0J3M5-F1
#
_entry.id   AF-A0A3D0J3M5-F1
#
_cell.length_a   1.000
_cell.length_b   1.000
_cell.length_c   1.000
_cell.angle_alpha   90.00
_cell.angle_beta   90.00
_cell.angle_gamma   90.00
#
_symmetry.space_group_name_H-M   'P 1'
#
loop_
_entity.id
_entity.type
_entity.pdbx_description
1 polymer ?
#
loop_
_entity_poly.entity_id
_entity_poly.type
_entity_poly.pdbx_seq_one_letter_code
_entity_poly.pdbx_strand_id
1 'polypeptide(L)'
;MKIAWDISTGDSIMGTWIMNQDGSDKKRVYPYGRMPDWLPGSGLLVYSGPSEGTSESQIWIMDTTGNNRSRITNFNIANRYPKASPDGSKIVFSSHADGQAFRVWVVNSDGSNPIKLTETGGDKPAWSPDGTKIVYCNTVNGHLWTMNSDGSNKKQLTF
;
A
#
# COMPACT_ATOMS: atom_id res chain seq x y z
N MET A 1 -17.89 -11.64 2.56
CA MET A 1 -16.73 -10.84 2.08
C MET A 1 -16.78 -9.48 2.77
N LYS A 2 -15.63 -8.90 3.14
CA LYS A 2 -15.56 -7.59 3.82
C LYS A 2 -14.89 -6.55 2.95
N ILE A 3 -15.28 -5.29 3.12
CA ILE A 3 -14.69 -4.13 2.47
C ILE A 3 -13.84 -3.39 3.50
N ALA A 4 -12.67 -2.89 3.10
CA ALA A 4 -11.81 -2.03 3.92
C ALA A 4 -11.58 -0.69 3.21
N TRP A 5 -11.61 0.41 3.95
CA TRP A 5 -11.36 1.77 3.43
C TRP A 5 -10.85 2.69 4.54
N ASP A 6 -10.38 3.88 4.19
CA ASP A 6 -10.05 4.93 5.15
C ASP A 6 -10.88 6.19 4.95
N ILE A 7 -11.27 6.83 6.06
CA ILE A 7 -12.01 8.09 6.10
C ILE A 7 -11.89 8.74 7.48
N SER A 8 -11.96 10.08 7.54
CA SER A 8 -12.13 10.82 8.79
C SER A 8 -13.62 11.04 9.08
N THR A 9 -14.03 10.91 10.35
CA THR A 9 -15.45 11.05 10.71
C THR A 9 -15.61 11.93 11.94
N GLY A 10 -15.95 13.21 11.74
CA GLY A 10 -16.30 14.15 12.81
C GLY A 10 -15.17 14.54 13.79
N ASP A 11 -14.10 13.75 13.87
CA ASP A 11 -12.96 13.89 14.77
C ASP A 11 -11.68 14.34 14.06
N SER A 12 -11.75 14.62 12.76
CA SER A 12 -10.61 14.97 11.89
C SER A 12 -9.52 13.89 11.80
N ILE A 13 -9.68 12.74 12.44
CA ILE A 13 -8.71 11.64 12.43
C ILE A 13 -9.07 10.68 11.31
N MET A 14 -8.20 10.60 10.30
CA MET A 14 -8.27 9.53 9.29
C MET A 14 -8.03 8.19 9.98
N GLY A 15 -8.88 7.20 9.72
CA GLY A 15 -8.70 5.86 10.26
C GLY A 15 -9.10 4.79 9.26
N THR A 16 -8.63 3.56 9.50
CA THR A 16 -9.00 2.37 8.74
C THR A 16 -10.31 1.80 9.28
N TRP A 17 -11.23 1.50 8.37
CA TRP A 17 -12.56 0.96 8.64
C TRP A 17 -12.78 -0.33 7.87
N ILE A 18 -13.65 -1.18 8.41
CA ILE A 18 -14.19 -2.33 7.70
C ILE A 18 -15.72 -2.40 7.81
N MET A 19 -16.35 -3.08 6.85
CA MET A 19 -17.77 -3.43 6.86
C MET A 19 -18.00 -4.69 6.04
N ASN A 20 -19.16 -5.31 6.23
CA ASN A 20 -19.65 -6.35 5.33
C ASN A 20 -19.99 -5.75 3.96
N GLN A 21 -19.93 -6.57 2.91
CA GLN A 21 -20.20 -6.10 1.54
C GLN A 21 -21.62 -5.52 1.35
N ASP A 22 -22.58 -5.92 2.18
CA ASP A 22 -23.94 -5.38 2.24
C ASP A 22 -24.05 -4.04 2.98
N GLY A 23 -22.93 -3.51 3.51
CA GLY A 23 -22.85 -2.27 4.27
C GLY A 23 -23.04 -2.42 5.77
N SER A 24 -23.34 -3.62 6.29
CA SER A 24 -23.51 -3.85 7.73
C SER A 24 -22.16 -3.95 8.47
N ASP A 25 -22.19 -3.98 9.81
CA ASP A 25 -20.98 -4.16 10.67
C ASP A 25 -19.87 -3.13 10.39
N LYS A 26 -20.25 -1.88 10.11
CA LYS A 26 -19.29 -0.79 9.91
C LYS A 26 -18.59 -0.48 11.23
N LYS A 27 -17.27 -0.63 11.25
CA LYS A 27 -16.44 -0.31 12.42
C LYS A 27 -15.07 0.22 12.04
N ARG A 28 -14.54 1.13 12.87
CA ARG A 28 -13.15 1.59 12.78
C ARG A 28 -12.27 0.54 13.43
N VAL A 29 -11.30 0.01 12.69
CA VAL A 29 -10.36 -1.01 13.19
C VAL A 29 -9.08 -0.39 13.70
N TYR A 30 -8.64 0.75 13.14
CA TYR A 30 -7.44 1.43 13.61
C TYR A 30 -7.49 2.94 13.33
N PRO A 31 -7.29 3.81 14.33
CA PRO A 31 -7.07 5.23 14.08
C PRO A 31 -5.70 5.44 13.43
N TYR A 32 -5.56 6.45 12.57
CA TYR A 32 -4.32 6.82 11.88
C TYR A 32 -3.83 5.87 10.79
N GLY A 33 -4.54 4.78 10.53
CA GLY A 33 -4.33 3.93 9.35
C GLY A 33 -4.98 4.53 8.10
N ARG A 34 -4.31 4.38 6.95
CA ARG A 34 -4.77 4.88 5.65
C ARG A 34 -4.50 3.88 4.54
N MET A 35 -5.24 4.01 3.45
CA MET A 35 -5.04 3.27 2.20
C MET A 35 -4.99 1.75 2.43
N PRO A 36 -5.94 1.16 3.19
CA PRO A 36 -5.88 -0.25 3.49
C PRO A 36 -6.05 -1.10 2.23
N ASP A 37 -5.53 -2.32 2.31
CA ASP A 37 -5.81 -3.39 1.37
C ASP A 37 -5.86 -4.73 2.12
N TRP A 38 -6.57 -5.71 1.56
CA TRP A 38 -6.58 -7.05 2.14
C TRP A 38 -5.33 -7.81 1.72
N LEU A 39 -4.68 -8.50 2.67
CA LEU A 39 -3.60 -9.44 2.38
C LEU A 39 -4.22 -10.83 2.13
N PRO A 40 -4.29 -11.32 0.88
CA PRO A 40 -5.00 -12.56 0.54
C PRO A 40 -4.50 -13.77 1.34
N GLY A 41 -5.40 -14.69 1.66
CA GLY A 41 -5.10 -15.93 2.39
C GLY A 41 -4.76 -15.78 3.88
N SER A 42 -4.46 -14.57 4.36
CA SER A 42 -4.02 -14.33 5.74
C SER A 42 -5.12 -13.85 6.70
N GLY A 43 -6.17 -13.22 6.17
CA GLY A 43 -7.17 -12.50 6.98
C GLY A 43 -6.67 -11.17 7.57
N LEU A 44 -5.48 -10.71 7.16
CA LEU A 44 -4.89 -9.45 7.59
C LEU A 44 -5.19 -8.31 6.63
N LEU A 45 -5.03 -7.09 7.13
CA LEU A 45 -5.01 -5.85 6.36
C LEU A 45 -3.57 -5.35 6.27
N VAL A 46 -3.17 -4.89 5.10
CA VAL A 46 -1.99 -4.03 4.91
C VAL A 46 -2.44 -2.57 4.83
N TYR A 47 -1.69 -1.65 5.41
CA TYR A 47 -2.06 -0.22 5.44
C TYR A 47 -0.85 0.69 5.62
N SER A 48 -1.03 1.97 5.29
CA SER A 48 -0.08 3.03 5.64
C SER A 48 -0.39 3.55 7.05
N GLY A 49 0.57 3.49 7.95
CA GLY A 49 0.44 3.91 9.34
C GLY A 49 1.59 4.80 9.80
N PRO A 50 1.50 5.44 10.97
CA PRO A 50 2.57 6.28 11.51
C PRO A 50 3.84 5.45 11.80
N SER A 51 5.01 6.05 11.60
CA SER A 51 6.25 5.61 12.26
C SER A 51 6.35 6.32 13.62
N GLU A 52 6.70 5.59 14.67
CA GLU A 52 7.01 6.20 15.96
C GLU A 52 8.19 7.18 15.81
N GLY A 53 8.07 8.35 16.44
CA GLY A 53 9.14 9.36 16.46
C GLY A 53 9.32 10.18 15.18
N THR A 54 8.52 9.96 14.13
CA THR A 54 8.63 10.75 12.88
C THR A 54 7.26 11.08 12.28
N SER A 55 7.24 12.02 11.34
CA SER A 55 6.06 12.30 10.50
C SER A 55 5.91 11.34 9.31
N GLU A 56 6.82 10.38 9.16
CA GLU A 56 6.90 9.51 8.00
C GLU A 56 5.98 8.30 8.15
N SER A 57 5.17 8.04 7.12
CA SER A 57 4.31 6.85 7.10
C SER A 57 5.09 5.59 6.75
N GLN A 58 4.67 4.46 7.26
CA GLN A 58 5.26 3.14 7.01
C GLN A 58 4.18 2.17 6.60
N ILE A 59 4.58 1.05 6.00
CA ILE A 59 3.66 -0.03 5.70
C ILE A 59 3.58 -0.95 6.92
N TRP A 60 2.36 -1.23 7.32
CA TRP A 60 2.04 -2.09 8.45
C TRP A 60 1.03 -3.15 8.03
N ILE A 61 1.01 -4.25 8.76
CA ILE A 61 -0.05 -5.25 8.72
C ILE A 61 -0.76 -5.34 10.07
N MET A 62 -2.04 -5.70 10.08
CA MET A 62 -2.82 -5.92 11.28
C MET A 62 -3.98 -6.89 11.04
N ASP A 63 -4.53 -7.45 12.11
CA ASP A 63 -5.78 -8.21 12.01
C ASP A 63 -7.02 -7.29 11.95
N THR A 64 -8.19 -7.89 11.69
CA THR A 64 -9.46 -7.16 11.58
C THR A 64 -10.02 -6.63 12.91
N THR A 65 -9.34 -6.90 14.02
CA THR A 65 -9.64 -6.33 15.34
C THR A 65 -8.78 -5.10 15.65
N GLY A 66 -7.82 -4.77 14.78
CA GLY A 66 -6.85 -3.69 14.99
C GLY A 66 -5.65 -4.09 15.84
N ASN A 67 -5.57 -5.36 16.22
CA ASN A 67 -4.48 -5.91 17.03
C ASN A 67 -3.42 -6.56 16.14
N ASN A 68 -2.40 -7.15 16.79
CA ASN A 68 -1.31 -7.89 16.13
C ASN A 68 -0.63 -7.07 15.02
N ARG A 69 -0.42 -5.79 15.29
CA ARG A 69 0.20 -4.86 14.34
C ARG A 69 1.68 -5.21 14.19
N SER A 70 2.13 -5.38 12.95
CA SER A 70 3.55 -5.56 12.62
C SER A 70 3.97 -4.58 11.54
N ARG A 71 5.15 -4.00 11.69
CA ARG A 71 5.73 -3.04 10.73
C ARG A 71 6.47 -3.80 9.64
N ILE A 72 6.11 -3.57 8.38
CA ILE A 72 6.70 -4.24 7.21
C ILE A 72 7.91 -3.48 6.68
N THR A 73 7.85 -2.14 6.67
CA THR A 73 8.94 -1.30 6.17
C THR A 73 9.62 -0.57 7.30
N ASN A 74 10.95 -0.47 7.29
CA ASN A 74 11.70 0.35 8.23
C ASN A 74 12.68 1.29 7.52
N PHE A 75 12.15 2.06 6.57
CA PHE A 75 12.91 3.11 5.91
C PHE A 75 12.68 4.44 6.63
N ASN A 76 13.69 5.31 6.72
CA ASN A 76 13.55 6.65 7.32
C ASN A 76 12.82 7.65 6.38
N ILE A 77 11.84 7.18 5.62
CA ILE A 77 11.11 7.90 4.56
C ILE A 77 9.66 7.43 4.47
N ALA A 78 8.76 8.28 3.96
CA ALA A 78 7.35 7.95 3.79
C ALA A 78 7.13 6.82 2.79
N ASN A 79 6.34 5.83 3.23
CA ASN A 79 5.82 4.74 2.44
C ASN A 79 4.29 4.79 2.43
N ARG A 80 3.68 4.77 1.24
CA ARG A 80 2.26 5.05 1.01
C ARG A 80 1.65 4.09 -0.02
N TYR A 81 0.32 4.03 -0.05
CA TYR A 81 -0.47 3.27 -1.03
C TYR A 81 -0.06 1.79 -1.16
N PRO A 82 -0.02 1.00 -0.07
CA PRO A 82 0.28 -0.41 -0.19
C PRO A 82 -0.83 -1.16 -0.95
N LYS A 83 -0.40 -2.13 -1.75
CA LYS A 83 -1.26 -3.13 -2.39
C LYS A 83 -0.63 -4.52 -2.28
N ALA A 84 -1.40 -5.47 -1.77
CA ALA A 84 -0.97 -6.85 -1.67
C ALA A 84 -1.04 -7.53 -3.04
N SER A 85 -0.08 -8.42 -3.33
CA SER A 85 -0.16 -9.27 -4.53
C SER A 85 -1.32 -10.27 -4.40
N PRO A 86 -1.89 -10.75 -5.53
CA PRO A 86 -3.02 -11.69 -5.48
C PRO A 86 -2.74 -13.00 -4.73
N ASP A 87 -1.48 -13.45 -4.71
CA ASP A 87 -1.02 -14.62 -3.96
C ASP A 87 -0.66 -14.31 -2.49
N GLY A 88 -0.73 -13.04 -2.07
CA GLY A 88 -0.41 -12.57 -0.74
C GLY A 88 1.07 -12.60 -0.37
N SER A 89 1.98 -12.94 -1.29
CA SER A 89 3.41 -13.11 -0.99
C SER A 89 4.19 -11.79 -0.95
N LYS A 90 3.67 -10.74 -1.61
CA LYS A 90 4.34 -9.45 -1.78
C LYS A 90 3.43 -8.27 -1.53
N ILE A 91 4.03 -7.14 -1.22
CA ILE A 91 3.37 -5.85 -1.08
C ILE A 91 4.10 -4.84 -1.97
N VAL A 92 3.37 -4.20 -2.88
CA VAL A 92 3.87 -3.07 -3.67
C VAL A 92 3.43 -1.77 -3.02
N PHE A 93 4.27 -0.74 -3.02
CA PHE A 93 3.99 0.55 -2.40
C PHE A 93 4.79 1.68 -3.05
N SER A 94 4.40 2.91 -2.73
CA SER A 94 5.14 4.12 -3.13
C SER A 94 6.04 4.58 -2.00
N SER A 95 7.30 4.85 -2.29
CA SER A 95 8.28 5.34 -1.31
C SER A 95 8.92 6.64 -1.78
N HIS A 96 9.12 7.58 -0.85
CA HIS A 96 9.69 8.90 -1.10
C HIS A 96 11.12 9.00 -0.57
N ALA A 97 12.03 8.24 -1.17
CA ALA A 97 13.45 8.36 -0.86
C ALA A 97 13.94 9.73 -1.33
N ASP A 98 14.48 10.52 -0.40
CA ASP A 98 15.38 11.65 -0.71
C ASP A 98 14.73 12.98 -1.11
N GLY A 99 13.48 13.26 -0.71
CA GLY A 99 12.85 14.57 -0.97
C GLY A 99 12.44 14.81 -2.43
N GLN A 100 12.55 13.78 -3.27
CA GLN A 100 12.25 13.77 -4.71
C GLN A 100 10.93 13.04 -5.00
N ALA A 101 10.51 12.97 -6.27
CA ALA A 101 9.35 12.18 -6.71
C ALA A 101 9.32 10.75 -6.14
N PHE A 102 8.13 10.26 -5.77
CA PHE A 102 7.91 8.87 -5.32
C PHE A 102 8.47 7.84 -6.31
N ARG A 103 8.84 6.66 -5.80
CA ARG A 103 9.20 5.47 -6.58
C ARG A 103 8.31 4.30 -6.19
N VAL A 104 8.12 3.37 -7.12
CA VAL A 104 7.47 2.10 -6.83
C VAL A 104 8.49 1.15 -6.23
N TRP A 105 8.14 0.55 -5.11
CA TRP A 105 8.89 -0.48 -4.42
C TRP A 105 8.03 -1.71 -4.20
N VAL A 106 8.68 -2.85 -4.04
CA VAL A 106 8.06 -4.11 -3.63
C VAL A 106 8.84 -4.71 -2.47
N VAL A 107 8.14 -5.39 -1.57
CA VAL A 107 8.72 -6.13 -0.44
C VAL A 107 7.95 -7.44 -0.26
N ASN A 108 8.57 -8.45 0.32
CA ASN A 108 7.84 -9.64 0.74
C ASN A 108 6.86 -9.28 1.86
N SER A 109 5.77 -10.05 2.01
CA SER A 109 4.72 -9.79 3.01
C SER A 109 5.22 -9.88 4.46
N ASP A 110 6.39 -10.49 4.68
CA ASP A 110 7.10 -10.55 5.97
C ASP A 110 8.07 -9.37 6.20
N GLY A 111 8.18 -8.44 5.24
CA GLY A 111 9.09 -7.30 5.29
C GLY A 111 10.49 -7.55 4.72
N SER A 112 10.80 -8.79 4.31
CA SER A 112 12.10 -9.12 3.72
C SER A 112 12.23 -8.70 2.26
N ASN A 113 13.47 -8.60 1.78
CA ASN A 113 13.83 -8.35 0.37
C ASN A 113 13.12 -7.13 -0.27
N PRO A 114 13.27 -5.92 0.29
CA PRO A 114 12.75 -4.73 -0.37
C PRO A 114 13.54 -4.42 -1.65
N ILE A 115 12.82 -4.19 -2.75
CA ILE A 115 13.37 -3.92 -4.08
C ILE A 115 12.71 -2.66 -4.64
N LYS A 116 13.53 -1.72 -5.11
CA LYS A 116 13.07 -0.56 -5.88
C LYS A 116 12.79 -0.99 -7.32
N LEU A 117 11.57 -0.76 -7.81
CA LEU A 117 11.16 -1.16 -9.16
C LEU A 117 11.28 -0.04 -10.19
N THR A 118 11.25 1.23 -9.77
CA THR A 118 11.40 2.37 -10.68
C THR A 118 12.57 3.28 -10.31
N GLU A 119 13.28 3.79 -11.32
CA GLU A 119 14.37 4.76 -11.15
C GLU A 119 13.90 6.21 -11.28
N THR A 120 12.80 6.42 -12.01
CA THR A 120 12.08 7.70 -12.16
C THR A 120 10.65 7.54 -11.65
N GLY A 121 9.93 8.66 -11.49
CA GLY A 121 8.65 8.78 -10.77
C GLY A 121 7.70 7.59 -10.84
N GLY A 122 7.04 7.30 -9.72
CA GLY A 122 6.06 6.24 -9.62
C GLY A 122 5.26 6.28 -8.32
N ASP A 123 3.95 6.47 -8.43
CA ASP A 123 3.02 6.61 -7.30
C ASP A 123 1.74 5.76 -7.52
N LYS A 124 1.06 5.42 -6.42
CA LYS A 124 -0.21 4.67 -6.39
C LYS A 124 -0.17 3.35 -7.21
N PRO A 125 0.77 2.44 -6.95
CA PRO A 125 0.88 1.19 -7.70
C PRO A 125 -0.30 0.25 -7.42
N ALA A 126 -0.61 -0.61 -8.39
CA ALA A 126 -1.56 -1.71 -8.23
C ALA A 126 -1.13 -2.94 -9.03
N TRP A 127 -1.45 -4.12 -8.53
CA TRP A 127 -1.20 -5.40 -9.19
C TRP A 127 -2.26 -5.69 -10.25
N SER A 128 -1.86 -6.40 -11.31
CA SER A 128 -2.83 -7.12 -12.16
C SER A 128 -3.43 -8.30 -11.39
N PRO A 129 -4.66 -8.75 -11.74
CA PRO A 129 -5.32 -9.85 -11.03
C PRO A 129 -4.54 -11.18 -11.04
N ASP A 130 -3.72 -11.41 -12.06
CA ASP A 130 -2.84 -12.58 -12.20
C ASP A 130 -1.47 -12.40 -11.52
N GLY A 131 -1.19 -11.22 -10.95
CA GLY A 131 0.07 -10.90 -10.28
C GLY A 131 1.28 -10.73 -11.20
N THR A 132 1.10 -10.80 -12.53
CA THR A 132 2.22 -10.74 -13.49
C THR A 132 2.70 -9.33 -13.79
N LYS A 133 1.85 -8.32 -13.55
CA LYS A 133 2.10 -6.92 -13.88
C LYS A 133 1.77 -5.98 -12.73
N ILE A 134 2.36 -4.80 -12.81
CA ILE A 134 2.07 -3.66 -11.96
C ILE A 134 1.71 -2.47 -12.86
N VAL A 135 0.69 -1.72 -12.48
CA VAL A 135 0.36 -0.40 -13.04
C VAL A 135 0.69 0.68 -12.02
N TYR A 136 1.11 1.86 -12.45
CA TYR A 136 1.42 3.00 -11.58
C TYR A 136 1.27 4.34 -12.31
N CYS A 137 1.09 5.42 -11.55
CA CYS A 137 1.15 6.78 -12.07
C CYS A 137 2.60 7.24 -12.10
N ASN A 138 3.14 7.60 -13.26
CA ASN A 138 4.46 8.20 -13.35
C ASN A 138 4.36 9.69 -12.96
N THR A 139 4.94 10.04 -11.81
CA THR A 139 4.83 11.40 -11.27
C THR A 139 5.68 12.44 -12.00
N VAL A 140 6.53 12.02 -12.95
CA VAL A 140 7.33 12.96 -13.76
C VAL A 140 6.51 13.52 -14.91
N ASN A 141 5.68 12.69 -15.56
CA ASN A 141 4.91 13.10 -16.73
C ASN A 141 3.39 12.98 -16.56
N GLY A 142 2.90 12.47 -15.43
CA GLY A 142 1.48 12.37 -15.11
C GLY A 142 0.74 11.22 -15.80
N HIS A 143 1.42 10.39 -16.59
CA HIS A 143 0.79 9.30 -17.33
C HIS A 143 0.75 7.99 -16.53
N LEU A 144 -0.16 7.09 -16.91
CA LEU A 144 -0.16 5.71 -16.42
C LEU A 144 0.92 4.90 -17.13
N TRP A 145 1.62 4.08 -16.37
CA TRP A 145 2.65 3.17 -16.85
C TRP A 145 2.38 1.77 -16.31
N THR A 146 2.86 0.76 -17.04
CA THR A 146 2.85 -0.63 -16.60
C THR A 146 4.26 -1.23 -16.67
N MET A 147 4.51 -2.26 -15.88
CA MET A 147 5.71 -3.08 -15.89
C MET A 147 5.37 -4.51 -15.48
N ASN A 148 6.28 -5.45 -15.70
CA ASN A 148 6.22 -6.76 -15.09
C ASN A 148 6.39 -6.66 -13.56
N SER A 149 5.96 -7.68 -12.83
CA SER A 149 6.05 -7.74 -11.36
C SER A 149 7.47 -7.67 -10.79
N ASP A 150 8.47 -8.02 -11.58
CA ASP A 150 9.90 -7.87 -11.28
C ASP A 150 10.48 -6.49 -11.63
N GLY A 151 9.64 -5.59 -12.17
CA GLY A 151 10.03 -4.25 -12.60
C GLY A 151 10.54 -4.16 -14.04
N SER A 152 10.68 -5.26 -14.77
CA SER A 152 11.08 -5.25 -16.18
C SER A 152 9.96 -4.76 -17.10
N ASN A 153 10.29 -4.48 -18.38
CA ASN A 153 9.32 -4.13 -19.43
C ASN A 153 8.39 -2.94 -19.10
N LYS A 154 8.96 -1.83 -18.61
CA LYS A 154 8.23 -0.59 -18.34
C LYS A 154 7.69 0.02 -19.63
N LYS A 155 6.40 0.37 -19.67
CA LYS A 155 5.73 0.95 -20.82
C LYS A 155 4.68 1.99 -20.39
N GLN A 156 4.66 3.14 -21.06
CA GLN A 156 3.59 4.13 -20.92
C GLN A 156 2.29 3.63 -21.56
N LEU A 157 1.16 3.82 -20.87
CA LEU A 157 -0.17 3.38 -21.30
C LEU A 157 -1.05 4.50 -21.84
N THR A 158 -0.93 5.71 -21.30
CA THR A 158 -1.74 6.88 -21.68
C THR A 158 -0.89 7.90 -22.45
N PHE A 159 -1.52 8.78 -23.22
CA PHE A 159 -0.87 9.82 -24.04
C PHE A 159 -1.33 11.22 -23.63
#